data_AF-A0A7C0Z0L3-F1
#
_entry.id   AF-A0A7C0Z0L3-F1
#
_cell.length_a   1.000
_cell.length_b   1.000
_cell.length_c   1.000
_cell.angle_alpha   90.00
_cell.angle_beta   90.00
_cell.angle_gamma   90.00
#
_symmetry.space_group_name_H-M   'P 1'
#
loop_
_entity.id
_entity.type
_entity.pdbx_description
1 polymer ?
#
loop_
_entity_poly.entity_id
_entity_poly.type
_entity_poly.pdbx_seq_one_letter_code
_entity_poly.pdbx_strand_id
1 'polypeptide(L)'
;MERHTLRVRFSFGLTSGVITTLGLMMGLYSGTHSRLTVIAGILTIALADSLFDAAGIHLSEESENVHSKREIWESTLFTFVFKALFTSTFIFPTL
;
A
#
# COMPACT_ATOMS: atom_id res chain seq x y z
N MET A 1 -13.14 3.78 21.59
CA MET A 1 -11.73 4.06 21.23
C MET A 1 -11.33 3.26 19.99
N GLU A 2 -11.52 1.94 19.98
CA GLU A 2 -11.38 1.00 18.83
C GLU A 2 -11.80 1.53 17.44
N ARG A 3 -13.01 2.08 17.31
CA ARG A 3 -13.55 2.55 16.02
C ARG A 3 -12.81 3.76 15.44
N HIS A 4 -12.16 4.57 16.29
CA HIS A 4 -11.39 5.73 15.84
C HIS A 4 -10.05 5.29 15.24
N THR A 5 -9.35 4.37 15.90
CA THR A 5 -8.04 3.85 15.45
C THR A 5 -8.16 3.12 14.11
N LEU A 6 -9.18 2.27 13.94
CA LEU A 6 -9.46 1.61 12.66
C LEU A 6 -9.77 2.60 11.53
N ARG A 7 -10.56 3.65 11.82
CA ARG A 7 -10.88 4.69 10.83
C ARG A 7 -9.64 5.48 10.42
N VAL A 8 -8.79 5.85 11.37
CA VAL A 8 -7.55 6.60 11.08
C VAL A 8 -6.60 5.75 10.24
N ARG A 9 -6.34 4.49 10.62
CA ARG A 9 -5.48 3.56 9.88
C ARG A 9 -5.99 3.32 8.45
N PHE A 10 -7.29 3.09 8.30
CA PHE A 10 -7.92 2.87 7.01
C PHE A 10 -7.88 4.12 6.12
N SER A 11 -8.27 5.28 6.65
CA SER A 11 -8.22 6.55 5.90
C SER A 11 -6.79 6.93 5.52
N PHE A 12 -5.82 6.75 6.42
CA PHE A 12 -4.42 7.04 6.13
C PHE A 12 -3.87 6.11 5.03
N GLY A 13 -4.06 4.79 5.19
CA GLY A 13 -3.54 3.80 4.24
C GLY A 13 -4.15 3.91 2.84
N LEU A 14 -5.45 4.21 2.74
CA LEU A 14 -6.10 4.48 1.46
C LEU A 14 -5.59 5.77 0.82
N THR A 15 -5.54 6.85 1.60
CA THR A 15 -5.13 8.15 1.08
C THR A 15 -3.67 8.12 0.62
N SER A 16 -2.78 7.51 1.39
CA SER A 16 -1.37 7.36 1.03
C SER A 16 -1.21 6.54 -0.25
N GLY A 17 -1.86 5.37 -0.33
CA GLY A 17 -1.77 4.48 -1.49
C GLY A 17 -2.27 5.14 -2.78
N VAL A 18 -3.38 5.89 -2.70
CA VAL A 18 -3.91 6.64 -3.86
C VAL A 18 -2.95 7.73 -4.32
N ILE A 19 -2.45 8.56 -3.40
CA ILE A 19 -1.55 9.68 -3.73
C ILE A 19 -0.24 9.16 -4.32
N THR A 20 0.36 8.16 -3.70
CA THR A 20 1.62 7.54 -4.16
C THR A 20 1.48 6.98 -5.57
N THR A 21 0.40 6.24 -5.83
CA THR A 21 0.17 5.60 -7.14
C THR A 21 -0.13 6.64 -8.22
N LEU A 22 -0.99 7.62 -7.95
CA LEU A 22 -1.28 8.70 -8.90
C LEU A 22 -0.05 9.56 -9.20
N GLY A 23 0.74 9.89 -8.18
CA GLY A 23 1.99 10.64 -8.35
C GLY A 23 2.98 9.91 -9.26
N LEU A 24 3.15 8.60 -9.05
CA LEU A 24 3.98 7.77 -9.92
C LEU A 24 3.44 7.71 -11.36
N MET A 25 2.14 7.49 -11.53
CA MET A 25 1.51 7.44 -12.84
C MET A 25 1.69 8.74 -13.62
N MET A 26 1.40 9.89 -12.99
CA MET A 26 1.57 11.21 -13.63
C MET A 26 3.04 11.51 -13.95
N GLY A 27 3.96 11.19 -13.04
CA GLY A 27 5.39 11.40 -13.24
C GLY A 27 5.94 10.58 -14.41
N LEU A 28 5.65 9.28 -14.44
CA LEU A 28 6.12 8.40 -15.51
C LEU A 28 5.47 8.72 -16.85
N TYR A 29 4.16 9.02 -16.86
CA TYR A 29 3.46 9.36 -18.09
C TYR A 29 3.96 10.67 -18.69
N SER A 30 4.13 11.72 -17.88
CA SER A 30 4.66 13.01 -18.32
C SER A 30 6.08 12.90 -18.88
N GLY A 31 6.94 12.09 -18.24
CA GLY A 31 8.33 11.92 -18.65
C GLY A 31 8.55 11.02 -19.86
N THR A 32 7.69 10.01 -20.08
CA THR A 32 7.94 8.97 -21.11
C THR A 32 6.85 8.83 -22.16
N HIS A 33 5.63 9.33 -21.90
CA HIS A 33 4.44 9.12 -22.73
C HIS A 33 4.13 7.63 -23.02
N SER A 34 4.74 6.71 -22.27
CA SER A 34 4.68 5.28 -22.51
C SER A 34 3.79 4.59 -21.48
N ARG A 35 2.69 3.98 -21.97
CA ARG A 35 1.80 3.17 -21.13
C ARG A 35 2.53 1.98 -20.49
N LEU A 36 3.47 1.36 -21.22
CA LEU A 36 4.26 0.24 -20.71
C LEU A 36 5.10 0.65 -19.50
N THR A 37 5.71 1.85 -19.55
CA THR A 37 6.49 2.38 -18.43
C THR A 37 5.60 2.62 -17.21
N VAL A 38 4.39 3.16 -17.42
CA VAL A 38 3.42 3.37 -16.32
C VAL A 38 3.00 2.05 -15.69
N ILE A 39 2.68 1.02 -16.48
CA ILE A 39 2.31 -0.31 -15.98
C ILE A 39 3.46 -0.95 -15.18
N ALA A 40 4.69 -0.89 -15.72
CA ALA A 40 5.87 -1.40 -15.01
C ALA A 40 6.11 -0.65 -13.69
N GLY A 41 5.89 0.67 -13.68
CA GLY A 41 5.97 1.49 -12.47
C GLY A 41 4.91 1.12 -11.42
N ILE A 42 3.66 0.89 -11.84
CA ILE A 42 2.58 0.46 -10.94
C ILE A 42 2.92 -0.88 -10.30
N LEU A 43 3.40 -1.86 -11.07
CA LEU A 43 3.81 -3.16 -10.52
C LEU A 43 4.98 -3.03 -9.55
N THR A 44 5.95 -2.17 -9.86
CA THR A 44 7.12 -1.92 -9.01
C THR A 44 6.68 -1.32 -7.67
N ILE A 45 5.84 -0.29 -7.70
CA ILE A 45 5.38 0.35 -6.46
C ILE A 45 4.38 -0.50 -5.69
N ALA A 46 3.56 -1.32 -6.37
CA ALA A 46 2.69 -2.28 -5.73
C ALA A 46 3.48 -3.24 -4.82
N LEU A 47 4.69 -3.65 -5.23
CA LEU A 47 5.57 -4.49 -4.40
C LEU A 47 6.32 -3.66 -3.35
N ALA A 48 6.91 -2.54 -3.73
CA ALA A 48 7.75 -1.75 -2.82
C ALA A 48 6.94 -1.11 -1.68
N ASP A 49 5.80 -0.48 -2.00
CA ASP A 49 4.92 0.19 -1.04
C ASP A 49 4.27 -0.83 -0.09
N SER A 50 3.77 -1.94 -0.64
CA SER A 50 3.16 -3.00 0.19
C SER A 50 4.13 -3.66 1.16
N LEU A 51 5.39 -3.88 0.76
CA LEU A 51 6.43 -4.38 1.66
C LEU A 51 6.75 -3.37 2.77
N PHE A 52 6.90 -2.09 2.41
CA PHE A 52 7.22 -1.03 3.37
C PHE A 52 6.11 -0.87 4.41
N ASP A 53 4.85 -0.83 3.99
CA ASP A 53 3.71 -0.71 4.89
C ASP A 53 3.49 -1.96 5.73
N ALA A 54 3.70 -3.16 5.18
CA ALA A 54 3.62 -4.39 5.95
C ALA A 54 4.66 -4.42 7.07
N ALA A 55 5.90 -4.01 6.79
CA ALA A 55 6.95 -3.87 7.80
C ALA A 55 6.60 -2.78 8.83
N GLY A 56 6.04 -1.65 8.40
CA GLY A 56 5.59 -0.58 9.28
C GLY A 56 4.47 -1.03 10.23
N ILE A 57 3.49 -1.79 9.74
CA ILE A 57 2.42 -2.38 10.55
C ILE A 57 2.99 -3.44 11.50
N HIS A 58 3.90 -4.31 11.05
CA HIS A 58 4.55 -5.30 11.92
C HIS A 58 5.22 -4.63 13.11
N LEU A 59 6.03 -3.60 12.85
CA LEU A 59 6.75 -2.85 13.88
C LEU A 59 5.78 -2.08 14.79
N SER A 60 4.72 -1.49 14.24
CA SER A 60 3.68 -0.80 15.01
C SER A 60 3.00 -1.76 16.00
N GLU A 61 2.57 -2.93 15.53
CA GLU A 61 1.88 -3.93 16.35
C GLU A 61 2.81 -4.55 17.40
N GLU A 62 4.08 -4.80 17.06
CA GLU A 62 5.10 -5.27 18.01
C GLU A 62 5.41 -4.22 19.08
N SER A 63 5.41 -2.92 18.72
CA SER A 63 5.68 -1.83 19.66
C SER A 63 4.58 -1.61 20.69
N GLU A 64 3.33 -1.96 20.36
CA GLU A 64 2.20 -1.84 21.29
C GLU A 64 2.26 -2.91 22.39
N ASN A 65 2.89 -4.07 22.15
CA ASN A 65 3.08 -5.16 23.12
C ASN A 65 1.78 -5.68 23.77
N VAL A 66 0.64 -5.44 23.11
CA VAL A 66 -0.69 -5.94 23.49
C VAL A 66 -1.09 -7.17 22.66
N HIS A 67 -0.58 -7.26 21.43
CA HIS A 67 -0.99 -8.28 20.44
C HIS A 67 -0.13 -9.54 20.49
N SER A 68 -0.77 -10.68 20.18
CA SER A 68 -0.07 -11.96 20.06
C SER A 68 0.83 -11.98 18.82
N LYS A 69 1.96 -12.69 18.87
CA LYS A 69 2.83 -12.92 17.69
C LYS A 69 2.05 -13.39 16.46
N ARG A 70 0.99 -14.19 16.66
CA ARG A 70 0.14 -14.66 15.57
C ARG A 70 -0.65 -13.52 14.93
N GLU A 71 -1.24 -12.64 15.74
CA GLU A 71 -2.02 -11.49 15.27
C GLU A 71 -1.14 -10.49 14.51
N ILE A 72 0.08 -10.26 15.00
CA ILE A 72 1.08 -9.40 14.35
C ILE A 72 1.39 -9.91 12.93
N TRP A 73 1.65 -11.22 12.79
CA TRP A 73 1.94 -11.83 11.49
C TRP A 73 0.73 -11.85 10.55
N GLU A 74 -0.48 -12.10 11.08
CA GLU A 74 -1.72 -12.02 10.31
C GLU A 74 -1.93 -10.58 9.78
N SER A 75 -1.74 -9.56 10.62
CA SER A 75 -1.84 -8.14 10.24
C SER A 75 -0.81 -7.74 9.17
N THR A 76 0.43 -8.24 9.30
CA THR A 76 1.53 -8.00 8.36
C THR A 76 1.22 -8.59 6.99
N LEU A 77 0.84 -9.87 6.96
CA LEU A 77 0.54 -10.57 5.71
C LEU A 77 -0.69 -9.98 5.02
N PHE A 78 -1.74 -9.66 5.79
CA PHE A 78 -2.94 -9.05 5.25
C PHE A 78 -2.65 -7.67 4.66
N THR A 79 -1.83 -6.86 5.35
CA THR A 79 -1.38 -5.56 4.84
C THR A 79 -0.64 -5.70 3.52
N PHE A 80 0.34 -6.61 3.44
CA PHE A 80 1.11 -6.83 2.22
C PHE A 80 0.21 -7.23 1.03
N VAL A 81 -0.59 -8.29 1.21
CA VAL A 81 -1.42 -8.85 0.13
C VAL A 81 -2.49 -7.85 -0.31
N PHE A 82 -3.21 -7.25 0.64
CA PHE A 82 -4.29 -6.32 0.31
C PHE A 82 -3.75 -5.10 -0.42
N LYS A 83 -2.63 -4.52 0.03
CA LYS A 83 -2.05 -3.32 -0.57
C LYS A 83 -1.46 -3.61 -1.95
N ALA A 84 -0.74 -4.72 -2.12
CA ALA A 84 -0.22 -5.15 -3.42
C ALA A 84 -1.34 -5.35 -4.46
N LEU A 85 -2.43 -6.01 -4.07
CA LEU A 85 -3.60 -6.23 -4.94
C LEU A 85 -4.33 -4.92 -5.24
N PHE A 86 -4.57 -4.08 -4.23
CA PHE A 86 -5.25 -2.81 -4.40
C PHE A 86 -4.47 -1.87 -5.33
N THR A 87 -3.15 -1.72 -5.13
CA THR A 87 -2.32 -0.90 -6.02
C THR A 87 -2.29 -1.46 -7.45
N SER A 88 -2.31 -2.79 -7.60
CA SER A 88 -2.40 -3.42 -8.94
C SER A 88 -3.71 -3.09 -9.67
N THR A 89 -4.79 -2.71 -8.98
CA THR A 89 -6.05 -2.28 -9.64
C THR A 89 -5.88 -0.98 -10.44
N PHE A 90 -4.87 -0.16 -10.15
CA PHE A 90 -4.57 1.05 -10.90
C PHE A 90 -4.05 0.78 -12.30
N ILE A 91 -3.75 -0.47 -12.64
CA ILE A 91 -3.47 -0.88 -14.02
C ILE A 91 -4.72 -0.75 -14.90
N PHE A 92 -5.92 -1.04 -14.38
CA PHE A 92 -7.17 -0.97 -15.16
C PHE A 92 -7.43 0.41 -15.81
N PRO A 93 -7.35 1.55 -15.09
CA PRO A 93 -7.54 2.88 -15.69
C PRO A 93 -6.41 3.33 -16.63
N THR A 94 -5.35 2.54 -16.82
CA THR A 94 -4.27 2.84 -17.79
C THR A 94 -4.49 2.24 -19.19
N LEU A 95 -5.57 1.47 -19.37
CA LEU A 95 -6.05 0.94 -20.65
C LEU A 95 -6.93 1.96 -21.38
#